data_AF-A0A2D8KGT1-F1
#
_entry.id   AF-A0A2D8KGT1-F1
#
_cell.length_a   1.000
_cell.length_b   1.000
_cell.length_c   1.000
_cell.angle_alpha   90.00
_cell.angle_beta   90.00
_cell.angle_gamma   90.00
#
_symmetry.space_group_name_H-M   'P 1'
#
loop_
_entity.id
_entity.type
_entity.pdbx_description
1 polymer ?
#
loop_
_entity_poly.entity_id
_entity_poly.type
_entity_poly.pdbx_seq_one_letter_code
_entity_poly.pdbx_strand_id
1 'polypeptide(L)'
;RLLQSSAGKSAVLLTLPTIMSACQEAKKNQLASSKFQTLTSVDATELDAIAERILPATNSPGARDAGVIYFFDNVLRDRAEALNILKNGLLELQKNTTSEFNSPFFYSLPPADQDQLLARIENTEFFATARYLTIAGMFALPEYGGNKNLVGDELIGFEGRLGWTVPFGYYDADYIEKGE
;
A
#
# COMPACT_ATOMS: atom_id res chain seq x y z
N ARG A 1 -22.33 41.76 -34.44
CA ARG A 1 -21.30 41.83 -33.38
C ARG A 1 -21.96 41.51 -32.04
N LEU A 2 -22.00 40.23 -31.65
CA LEU A 2 -22.49 39.79 -30.34
C LEU A 2 -21.65 38.59 -29.93
N LEU A 3 -20.69 38.81 -29.04
CA LEU A 3 -20.15 37.76 -28.16
C LEU A 3 -19.89 38.44 -26.81
N GLN A 4 -20.90 38.39 -25.94
CA GLN A 4 -20.70 38.62 -24.51
C GLN A 4 -19.93 37.42 -23.97
N SER A 5 -18.69 37.66 -23.52
CA SER A 5 -17.92 36.67 -22.77
C SER A 5 -18.35 36.74 -21.31
N SER A 6 -19.12 35.75 -20.86
CA SER A 6 -19.43 35.53 -19.45
C SER A 6 -18.26 34.78 -18.80
N ALA A 7 -17.24 35.49 -18.34
CA ALA A 7 -16.26 34.94 -17.40
C ALA A 7 -16.90 34.93 -16.00
N GLY A 8 -17.59 33.85 -15.70
CA GLY A 8 -18.13 33.56 -14.38
C GLY A 8 -17.01 33.45 -13.35
N LYS A 9 -17.18 34.19 -12.26
CA LYS A 9 -16.29 34.29 -11.10
C LYS A 9 -16.09 32.90 -10.48
N SER A 10 -14.88 32.35 -10.56
CA SER A 10 -14.48 31.24 -9.67
C SER A 10 -13.61 31.81 -8.56
N ALA A 11 -14.11 31.77 -7.32
CA ALA A 11 -13.50 32.37 -6.13
C ALA A 11 -12.62 31.38 -5.35
N VAL A 12 -11.90 30.50 -6.05
CA VAL A 12 -10.97 29.56 -5.41
C VAL A 12 -9.56 30.06 -5.66
N LEU A 13 -8.92 30.57 -4.59
CA LEU A 13 -7.49 30.88 -4.61
C LEU A 13 -6.73 29.54 -4.60
N LEU A 14 -6.37 29.07 -5.80
CA LEU A 14 -5.61 27.84 -5.99
C LEU A 14 -4.12 28.10 -5.74
N THR A 15 -3.72 28.10 -4.46
CA THR A 15 -2.29 28.08 -4.10
C THR A 15 -1.67 26.72 -4.41
N LEU A 16 -0.36 26.66 -4.68
CA LEU A 16 0.36 25.41 -4.93
C LEU A 16 0.14 24.35 -3.83
N PRO A 17 0.16 24.69 -2.52
CA PRO A 17 -0.17 23.72 -1.46
C PRO A 17 -1.60 23.20 -1.54
N THR A 18 -2.60 24.06 -1.83
CA THR A 18 -3.99 23.62 -1.97
C THR A 18 -4.21 22.75 -3.20
N ILE A 19 -3.53 23.02 -4.31
CA ILE A 19 -3.55 22.16 -5.50
C ILE A 19 -2.93 20.81 -5.15
N MET A 20 -1.78 20.80 -4.49
CA MET A 20 -1.08 19.58 -4.11
C MET A 20 -1.89 18.72 -3.13
N SER A 21 -2.47 19.35 -2.09
CA SER A 21 -3.37 18.69 -1.14
C SER A 21 -4.61 18.14 -1.83
N ALA A 22 -5.24 18.91 -2.72
CA ALA A 22 -6.39 18.44 -3.50
C ALA A 22 -6.00 17.30 -4.46
N CYS A 23 -4.81 17.33 -5.06
CA CYS A 23 -4.29 16.25 -5.91
C CYS A 23 -3.95 14.99 -5.11
N GLN A 24 -3.36 15.15 -3.92
CA GLN A 24 -3.09 14.04 -3.00
C GLN A 24 -4.40 13.42 -2.50
N GLU A 25 -5.38 14.24 -2.14
CA GLU A 25 -6.70 13.78 -1.68
C GLU A 25 -7.50 13.14 -2.82
N ALA A 26 -7.42 13.68 -4.04
CA ALA A 26 -8.00 13.06 -5.23
C ALA A 26 -7.34 11.72 -5.55
N LYS A 27 -6.01 11.59 -5.49
CA LYS A 27 -5.31 10.30 -5.63
C LYS A 27 -5.66 9.34 -4.50
N LYS A 28 -5.75 9.82 -3.26
CA LYS A 28 -6.16 9.05 -2.08
C LYS A 28 -7.57 8.49 -2.24
N ASN A 29 -8.50 9.29 -2.78
CA ASN A 29 -9.87 8.91 -3.07
C ASN A 29 -9.98 8.01 -4.31
N GLN A 30 -9.14 8.22 -5.33
CA GLN A 30 -9.10 7.38 -6.52
C GLN A 30 -8.64 5.95 -6.19
N LEU A 31 -7.62 5.81 -5.34
CA LEU A 31 -7.20 4.51 -4.82
C LEU A 31 -8.25 3.89 -3.88
N ALA A 32 -8.88 4.69 -3.02
CA ALA A 32 -9.96 4.20 -2.14
C ALA A 32 -11.24 3.79 -2.89
N SER A 33 -11.49 4.38 -4.06
CA SER A 33 -12.67 4.12 -4.89
C SER A 33 -12.38 3.20 -6.10
N SER A 34 -11.13 2.79 -6.32
CA SER A 34 -10.79 1.89 -7.42
C SER A 34 -11.16 0.46 -7.05
N LYS A 35 -12.02 -0.15 -7.87
CA LYS A 35 -12.27 -1.59 -7.84
C LYS A 35 -10.93 -2.32 -8.05
N PHE A 36 -10.64 -3.33 -7.22
CA PHE A 36 -9.48 -4.20 -7.38
C PHE A 36 -9.47 -4.82 -8.79
N GLN A 37 -8.29 -4.87 -9.41
CA GLN A 37 -8.11 -5.33 -10.79
C GLN A 37 -7.65 -6.80 -10.84
N THR A 38 -6.87 -7.24 -9.86
CA THR A 38 -6.29 -8.58 -9.78
C THR A 38 -6.99 -9.41 -8.70
N LEU A 39 -7.21 -8.83 -7.52
CA LEU A 39 -7.82 -9.48 -6.37
C LEU A 39 -9.34 -9.39 -6.42
N THR A 40 -10.02 -10.41 -5.89
CA THR A 40 -11.45 -10.28 -5.58
C THR A 40 -11.62 -9.40 -4.34
N SER A 41 -12.82 -8.84 -4.13
CA SER A 41 -13.08 -8.02 -2.93
C SER A 41 -12.91 -8.82 -1.63
N VAL A 42 -13.25 -10.12 -1.66
CA VAL A 42 -13.11 -11.01 -0.50
C VAL A 42 -11.64 -11.32 -0.25
N ASP A 43 -10.88 -11.76 -1.27
CA ASP A 43 -9.45 -12.04 -1.11
C ASP A 43 -8.69 -10.81 -0.64
N ALA A 44 -9.04 -9.63 -1.17
CA ALA A 44 -8.44 -8.38 -0.74
C ALA A 44 -8.72 -8.07 0.73
N THR A 45 -9.94 -8.32 1.21
CA THR A 45 -10.31 -8.09 2.62
C THR A 45 -9.58 -9.07 3.56
N GLU A 46 -9.46 -10.34 3.16
CA GLU A 46 -8.71 -11.35 3.91
C GLU A 46 -7.23 -11.00 3.99
N LEU A 47 -6.59 -10.68 2.86
CA LEU A 47 -5.18 -10.31 2.80
C LEU A 47 -4.89 -8.99 3.51
N ASP A 48 -5.81 -8.02 3.46
CA ASP A 48 -5.71 -6.76 4.21
C ASP A 48 -5.73 -7.02 5.73
N ALA A 49 -6.61 -7.92 6.20
CA ALA A 49 -6.63 -8.32 7.60
C ALA A 49 -5.31 -9.01 8.01
N ILE A 50 -4.77 -9.89 7.18
CA ILE A 50 -3.47 -10.53 7.42
C ILE A 50 -2.35 -9.49 7.47
N ALA A 51 -2.31 -8.55 6.51
CA ALA A 51 -1.32 -7.49 6.46
C ALA A 51 -1.38 -6.59 7.71
N GLU A 52 -2.58 -6.28 8.19
CA GLU A 52 -2.79 -5.50 9.41
C GLU A 52 -2.36 -6.25 10.67
N ARG A 53 -2.39 -7.60 10.69
CA ARG A 53 -1.79 -8.38 11.78
C ARG A 53 -0.26 -8.42 11.70
N ILE A 54 0.32 -8.38 10.49
CA ILE A 54 1.77 -8.39 10.27
C ILE A 54 2.41 -7.05 10.62
N LEU A 55 1.78 -5.94 10.21
CA LEU A 55 2.22 -4.58 10.52
C LEU A 55 1.02 -3.75 11.01
N PRO A 56 0.63 -3.91 12.29
CA PRO A 56 -0.54 -3.24 12.84
C PRO A 56 -0.29 -1.75 13.06
N ALA A 57 -1.36 -0.96 12.92
CA ALA A 57 -1.37 0.39 13.44
C ALA A 57 -1.18 0.38 14.96
N THR A 58 -0.30 1.26 15.45
CA THR A 58 -0.07 1.49 16.88
C THR A 58 -0.16 2.98 17.17
N ASN A 59 0.88 3.57 17.75
CA ASN A 59 1.07 5.03 17.76
C ASN A 59 1.59 5.53 16.40
N SER A 60 1.87 4.63 15.47
CA SER A 60 2.28 4.90 14.09
C SER A 60 1.32 4.21 13.09
N PRO A 61 1.28 4.69 11.83
CA PRO A 61 0.48 4.07 10.77
C PRO A 61 0.81 2.59 10.54
N GLY A 62 -0.23 1.79 10.28
CA GLY A 62 -0.13 0.37 9.94
C GLY A 62 -0.21 0.07 8.44
N ALA A 63 -0.29 -1.23 8.10
CA ALA A 63 -0.42 -1.69 6.73
C ALA A 63 -1.66 -1.13 6.03
N ARG A 64 -2.80 -1.08 6.72
CA ARG A 64 -4.04 -0.53 6.16
C ARG A 64 -3.93 0.97 5.90
N ASP A 65 -3.29 1.72 6.79
CA ASP A 65 -3.07 3.17 6.62
C ASP A 65 -2.19 3.49 5.41
N ALA A 66 -1.17 2.66 5.19
CA ALA A 66 -0.28 2.75 4.04
C ALA A 66 -0.93 2.27 2.72
N GLY A 67 -2.12 1.69 2.76
CA GLY A 67 -2.80 1.17 1.57
C GLY A 67 -2.12 -0.07 0.97
N VAL A 68 -1.45 -0.87 1.81
CA VAL A 68 -0.68 -2.04 1.38
C VAL A 68 -1.48 -2.99 0.49
N ILE A 69 -2.78 -3.17 0.71
CA ILE A 69 -3.58 -4.07 -0.13
C ILE A 69 -3.68 -3.64 -1.60
N TYR A 70 -3.62 -2.32 -1.87
CA TYR A 70 -3.59 -1.82 -3.24
C TYR A 70 -2.24 -2.07 -3.91
N PHE A 71 -1.15 -2.09 -3.14
CA PHE A 71 0.14 -2.57 -3.62
C PHE A 71 0.06 -4.03 -4.05
N PHE A 72 -0.55 -4.91 -3.22
CA PHE A 72 -0.75 -6.31 -3.57
C PHE A 72 -1.48 -6.44 -4.91
N ASP A 73 -2.63 -5.77 -5.05
CA ASP A 73 -3.44 -5.83 -6.27
C ASP A 73 -2.66 -5.41 -7.53
N ASN A 74 -1.85 -4.36 -7.42
CA ASN A 74 -1.05 -3.86 -8.53
C ASN A 74 0.09 -4.80 -8.91
N VAL A 75 0.90 -5.24 -7.94
CA VAL A 75 2.11 -6.03 -8.23
C VAL A 75 1.82 -7.49 -8.56
N LEU A 76 0.67 -8.03 -8.13
CA LEU A 76 0.27 -9.40 -8.43
C LEU A 76 -0.20 -9.60 -9.86
N ARG A 77 -0.49 -8.53 -10.61
CA ARG A 77 -0.93 -8.59 -12.02
C ARG A 77 -0.02 -9.46 -12.89
N ASP A 78 1.28 -9.28 -12.73
CA ASP A 78 2.31 -9.95 -13.54
C ASP A 78 3.08 -11.03 -12.73
N ARG A 79 2.54 -11.44 -11.57
CA ARG A 79 3.16 -12.42 -10.66
C ARG A 79 2.21 -13.58 -10.36
N ALA A 80 1.89 -14.35 -11.39
CA ALA A 80 0.93 -15.45 -11.30
C ALA A 80 1.29 -16.51 -10.24
N GLU A 81 2.57 -16.82 -10.06
CA GLU A 81 3.04 -17.76 -9.04
C GLU A 81 2.72 -17.28 -7.62
N ALA A 82 3.10 -16.05 -7.28
CA ALA A 82 2.78 -15.43 -5.98
C ALA A 82 1.26 -15.33 -5.76
N LEU A 83 0.50 -14.99 -6.80
CA LEU A 83 -0.96 -14.94 -6.72
C LEU A 83 -1.56 -16.32 -6.40
N ASN A 84 -1.04 -17.39 -7.00
CA ASN A 84 -1.50 -18.75 -6.74
C ASN A 84 -1.14 -19.21 -5.32
N ILE A 85 0.05 -18.88 -4.83
CA ILE A 85 0.46 -19.13 -3.43
C ILE A 85 -0.53 -18.47 -2.47
N LEU A 86 -0.86 -17.18 -2.69
CA LEU A 86 -1.82 -16.46 -1.85
C LEU A 86 -3.22 -17.06 -1.90
N LYS A 87 -3.73 -17.41 -3.09
CA LYS A 87 -5.05 -18.02 -3.24
C LYS A 87 -5.16 -19.38 -2.54
N ASN A 88 -4.16 -20.24 -2.71
CA ASN A 88 -4.15 -21.55 -2.07
C ASN A 88 -4.05 -21.42 -0.54
N GLY A 89 -3.19 -20.53 -0.06
CA GLY A 89 -3.05 -20.27 1.38
C GLY A 89 -4.32 -19.69 2.01
N LEU A 90 -5.02 -18.78 1.33
CA LEU A 90 -6.33 -18.28 1.78
C LEU A 90 -7.37 -19.39 1.89
N LEU A 91 -7.44 -20.29 0.91
CA LEU A 91 -8.35 -21.43 0.94
C LEU A 91 -8.06 -22.37 2.12
N GLU A 92 -6.79 -22.61 2.44
CA GLU A 92 -6.40 -23.40 3.61
C GLU A 92 -6.71 -22.68 4.92
N LEU A 93 -6.43 -21.38 5.00
CA LEU A 93 -6.74 -20.56 6.15
C LEU A 93 -8.25 -20.55 6.44
N GLN A 94 -9.10 -20.38 5.42
CA GLN A 94 -10.56 -20.40 5.56
C GLN A 94 -11.11 -21.77 5.99
N LYS A 95 -10.45 -22.87 5.61
CA LYS A 95 -10.79 -24.20 6.15
C LYS A 95 -10.53 -24.25 7.65
N ASN A 96 -9.38 -23.73 8.10
CA ASN A 96 -9.01 -23.69 9.52
C ASN A 96 -9.94 -22.76 10.31
N THR A 97 -10.33 -21.61 9.76
CA THR A 97 -11.27 -20.70 10.43
C THR A 97 -12.64 -21.35 10.59
N THR A 98 -13.09 -22.08 9.57
CA THR A 98 -14.39 -22.76 9.59
C THR A 98 -14.38 -23.93 10.56
N SER A 99 -13.31 -24.73 10.58
CA SER A 99 -13.23 -25.91 11.45
C SER A 99 -13.04 -25.56 12.93
N GLU A 100 -12.23 -24.54 13.24
CA GLU A 100 -11.89 -24.18 14.63
C GLU A 100 -12.89 -23.19 15.25
N PHE A 101 -13.42 -22.26 14.46
CA PHE A 101 -14.22 -21.13 14.97
C PHE A 101 -15.63 -21.08 14.39
N ASN A 102 -16.01 -22.02 13.53
CA ASN A 102 -17.29 -22.01 12.80
C ASN A 102 -17.52 -20.68 12.05
N SER A 103 -16.42 -20.07 11.56
CA SER A 103 -16.45 -18.81 10.81
C SER A 103 -15.89 -18.99 9.40
N PRO A 104 -16.61 -18.54 8.35
CA PRO A 104 -16.18 -18.71 6.97
C PRO A 104 -15.00 -17.82 6.56
N PHE A 105 -14.71 -16.75 7.32
CA PHE A 105 -13.71 -15.75 6.94
C PHE A 105 -12.75 -15.43 8.08
N PHE A 106 -11.46 -15.34 7.77
CA PHE A 106 -10.43 -15.00 8.74
C PHE A 106 -10.57 -13.56 9.25
N TYR A 107 -10.86 -12.60 8.35
CA TYR A 107 -11.03 -11.19 8.73
C TYR A 107 -12.17 -10.93 9.74
N SER A 108 -13.09 -11.89 9.91
CA SER A 108 -14.22 -11.78 10.84
C SER A 108 -13.92 -12.26 12.26
N LEU A 109 -12.78 -12.92 12.46
CA LEU A 109 -12.36 -13.43 13.77
C LEU A 109 -11.86 -12.29 14.68
N PRO A 110 -11.96 -12.45 16.01
CA PRO A 110 -11.27 -11.59 16.96
C PRO A 110 -9.76 -11.54 16.70
N PRO A 111 -9.07 -10.40 16.97
CA PRO A 111 -7.63 -10.27 16.70
C PRO A 111 -6.75 -11.35 17.34
N ALA A 112 -7.09 -11.79 18.56
CA ALA A 112 -6.35 -12.85 19.24
C ALA A 112 -6.45 -14.20 18.51
N ASP A 113 -7.62 -14.51 17.94
CA ASP A 113 -7.84 -15.75 17.18
C ASP A 113 -7.16 -15.65 15.79
N GLN A 114 -7.15 -14.46 15.20
CA GLN A 114 -6.37 -14.17 13.99
C GLN A 114 -4.88 -14.42 14.23
N ASP A 115 -4.33 -13.89 15.32
CA ASP A 115 -2.92 -14.09 15.69
C ASP A 115 -2.59 -15.56 15.93
N GLN A 116 -3.48 -16.28 16.61
CA GLN A 116 -3.31 -17.71 16.86
C GLN A 116 -3.23 -18.51 15.55
N LEU A 117 -4.10 -18.21 14.57
CA LEU A 117 -4.06 -18.89 13.28
C LEU A 117 -2.81 -18.53 12.48
N LEU A 118 -2.42 -17.24 12.46
CA LEU A 118 -1.23 -16.80 11.75
C LEU A 118 0.06 -17.41 12.32
N ALA A 119 0.17 -17.51 13.64
CA ALA A 119 1.31 -18.15 14.30
C ALA A 119 1.49 -19.62 13.88
N ARG A 120 0.40 -20.36 13.61
CA ARG A 120 0.47 -21.76 13.17
C ARG A 120 1.01 -21.90 11.75
N ILE A 121 0.84 -20.88 10.90
CA ILE A 121 1.23 -20.90 9.50
C ILE A 121 2.46 -20.04 9.21
N GLU A 122 3.14 -19.51 10.23
CA GLU A 122 4.23 -18.53 10.07
C GLU A 122 5.42 -19.05 9.24
N ASN A 123 5.61 -20.37 9.23
CA ASN A 123 6.67 -21.06 8.48
C ASN A 123 6.24 -21.51 7.08
N THR A 124 5.04 -21.15 6.64
CA THR A 124 4.53 -21.50 5.30
C THR A 124 5.00 -20.49 4.26
N GLU A 125 5.10 -20.94 3.00
CA GLU A 125 5.36 -20.04 1.87
C GLU A 125 4.26 -18.98 1.69
N PHE A 126 3.01 -19.33 2.02
CA PHE A 126 1.90 -18.39 2.02
C PHE A 126 2.14 -17.20 2.97
N PHE A 127 2.45 -17.48 4.23
CA PHE A 127 2.70 -16.42 5.21
C PHE A 127 3.95 -15.61 4.85
N ALA A 128 5.02 -16.28 4.40
CA ALA A 128 6.23 -15.61 3.95
C ALA A 128 5.96 -14.65 2.77
N THR A 129 5.14 -15.07 1.80
CA THR A 129 4.74 -14.26 0.65
C THR A 129 3.90 -13.06 1.08
N ALA A 130 2.89 -13.27 1.93
CA ALA A 130 2.06 -12.20 2.46
C ALA A 130 2.92 -11.18 3.23
N ARG A 131 3.80 -11.64 4.13
CA ARG A 131 4.71 -10.79 4.90
C ARG A 131 5.66 -9.99 4.02
N TYR A 132 6.26 -10.63 3.01
CA TYR A 132 7.12 -9.93 2.06
C TYR A 132 6.35 -8.79 1.37
N LEU A 133 5.16 -9.08 0.84
CA LEU A 133 4.35 -8.08 0.15
C LEU A 133 3.85 -6.98 1.10
N THR A 134 3.58 -7.29 2.38
CA THR A 134 3.21 -6.29 3.38
C THR A 134 4.34 -5.30 3.63
N ILE A 135 5.55 -5.81 3.86
CA ILE A 135 6.73 -4.96 4.08
C ILE A 135 7.07 -4.16 2.81
N ALA A 136 7.03 -4.81 1.64
CA ALA A 136 7.26 -4.13 0.37
C ALA A 136 6.21 -3.05 0.11
N GLY A 137 4.93 -3.33 0.36
CA GLY A 137 3.85 -2.36 0.22
C GLY A 137 3.96 -1.20 1.20
N MET A 138 4.51 -1.42 2.40
CA MET A 138 4.72 -0.34 3.37
C MET A 138 5.82 0.63 2.93
N PHE A 139 6.91 0.12 2.33
CA PHE A 139 8.14 0.90 2.13
C PHE A 139 8.55 1.12 0.66
N ALA A 140 7.80 0.59 -0.31
CA ALA A 140 8.01 0.90 -1.73
C ALA A 140 7.52 2.32 -2.07
N LEU A 141 7.83 2.78 -3.28
CA LEU A 141 7.31 4.06 -3.78
C LEU A 141 5.77 4.04 -3.83
N PRO A 142 5.09 5.15 -3.45
CA PRO A 142 3.63 5.19 -3.43
C PRO A 142 2.95 4.96 -4.78
N GLU A 143 3.67 5.14 -5.89
CA GLU A 143 3.18 4.88 -7.24
C GLU A 143 2.81 3.41 -7.50
N TYR A 144 3.34 2.48 -6.70
CA TYR A 144 2.95 1.08 -6.74
C TYR A 144 1.65 0.79 -5.96
N GLY A 145 1.07 1.78 -5.27
CA GLY A 145 -0.22 1.69 -4.58
C GLY A 145 -0.15 1.55 -3.06
N GLY A 146 1.03 1.24 -2.52
CA GLY A 146 1.30 1.21 -1.08
C GLY A 146 1.88 2.53 -0.56
N ASN A 147 2.53 2.49 0.60
CA ASN A 147 3.23 3.62 1.24
C ASN A 147 2.49 4.97 1.11
N LYS A 148 1.17 4.93 1.28
CA LYS A 148 0.31 6.07 0.97
C LYS A 148 0.67 7.26 1.84
N ASN A 149 0.79 8.44 1.22
CA ASN A 149 1.25 9.67 1.88
C ASN A 149 2.66 9.56 2.49
N LEU A 150 3.48 8.60 2.03
CA LEU A 150 4.85 8.38 2.52
C LEU A 150 4.90 8.00 4.01
N VAL A 151 3.86 7.35 4.53
CA VAL A 151 3.80 6.94 5.95
C VAL A 151 4.90 5.94 6.32
N GLY A 152 5.33 5.10 5.38
CA GLY A 152 6.46 4.20 5.55
C GLY A 152 7.79 4.95 5.65
N ASP A 153 7.96 5.98 4.82
CA ASP A 153 9.17 6.82 4.84
C ASP A 153 9.25 7.57 6.18
N GLU A 154 8.15 8.16 6.63
CA GLU A 154 8.06 8.81 7.94
C GLU A 154 8.38 7.84 9.08
N LEU A 155 7.86 6.61 9.01
CA LEU A 155 8.08 5.58 10.03
C LEU A 155 9.57 5.23 10.21
N ILE A 156 10.35 5.22 9.13
CA ILE A 156 11.79 4.94 9.18
C ILE A 156 12.67 6.20 9.22
N GLY A 157 12.06 7.39 9.27
CA GLY A 157 12.77 8.67 9.27
C GLY A 157 13.47 8.98 7.94
N PHE A 158 12.95 8.46 6.82
CA PHE A 158 13.48 8.74 5.49
C PHE A 158 12.98 10.10 4.98
N GLU A 159 13.90 11.05 4.80
CA GLU A 159 13.56 12.43 4.39
C GLU A 159 13.46 12.63 2.87
N GLY A 160 13.54 11.56 2.06
CA GLY A 160 13.36 11.68 0.60
C GLY A 160 14.41 12.53 -0.13
N ARG A 161 15.60 12.74 0.46
CA ARG A 161 16.68 13.51 -0.18
C ARG A 161 17.22 12.73 -1.38
N LEU A 162 16.65 12.96 -2.55
CA LEU A 162 17.12 12.47 -3.85
C LEU A 162 18.46 13.11 -4.31
N GLY A 163 19.06 13.96 -3.48
CA GLY A 163 20.34 14.60 -3.76
C GLY A 163 21.21 14.59 -2.52
N TRP A 164 22.23 13.76 -2.53
CA TRP A 164 23.34 13.92 -1.61
C TRP A 164 24.16 15.12 -2.07
N THR A 165 24.07 16.23 -1.34
CA THR A 165 25.05 17.30 -1.50
C THR A 165 26.39 16.84 -0.93
N VAL A 166 27.48 17.50 -1.34
CA VAL A 166 28.83 17.24 -0.79
C VAL A 166 28.76 17.08 0.74
N PRO A 167 29.31 15.98 1.29
CA PRO A 167 30.53 15.31 0.83
C PRO A 167 30.35 13.97 0.07
N PHE A 168 29.12 13.51 -0.19
CA PHE A 168 28.91 12.17 -0.79
C PHE A 168 28.89 12.15 -2.33
N GLY A 169 28.81 13.31 -3.00
CA GLY A 169 28.83 13.44 -4.47
C GLY A 169 30.21 13.66 -5.10
N TYR A 170 31.31 13.46 -4.37
CA TYR A 170 32.67 13.67 -4.89
C TYR A 170 33.00 12.75 -6.09
N TYR A 171 32.42 11.55 -6.12
CA TYR A 171 32.65 10.59 -7.22
C TYR A 171 31.86 10.92 -8.50
N ASP A 172 30.81 11.74 -8.40
CA ASP A 172 29.99 12.18 -9.53
C ASP A 172 30.40 13.57 -10.05
N ALA A 173 31.26 14.28 -9.33
CA ALA A 173 31.71 15.63 -9.67
C ALA A 173 32.41 15.67 -11.04
N ASP A 174 33.20 14.64 -11.35
CA ASP A 174 33.92 14.50 -12.62
C ASP A 174 32.98 14.32 -13.83
N TYR A 175 31.75 13.80 -13.62
CA TYR A 175 30.75 13.63 -14.68
C TYR A 175 30.04 14.96 -14.99
N ILE A 176 29.69 15.72 -13.94
CA ILE A 176 29.08 17.05 -14.06
C ILE A 176 30.05 18.02 -14.76
N GLU A 177 31.35 17.94 -14.48
CA GLU A 177 32.36 18.80 -15.10
C GLU A 177 32.64 18.43 -16.58
N LYS A 178 32.40 17.18 -16.97
CA LYS A 178 32.55 16.69 -18.35
C LYS A 178 31.30 16.84 -19.23
N GLY A 179 30.15 17.19 -18.64
CA GLY A 179 28.92 17.48 -19.38
C GLY A 179 28.28 16.27 -20.05
N GLU A 180 28.41 15.08 -19.45
CA GLU A 180 27.68 13.86 -19.84
C GLU A 180 26.41 13.68 -19.00
#